data_AF-A0A9E5B0H3-F1
#
_entry.id   AF-A0A9E5B0H3-F1
#
_cell.length_a   1.000
_cell.length_b   1.000
_cell.length_c   1.000
_cell.angle_alpha   90.00
_cell.angle_beta   90.00
_cell.angle_gamma   90.00
#
_symmetry.space_group_name_H-M   'P 1'
#
loop_
_entity.id
_entity.type
_entity.pdbx_description
1 polymer ?
#
loop_
_entity_poly.entity_id
_entity_poly.type
_entity_poly.pdbx_seq_one_letter_code
_entity_poly.pdbx_strand_id
1 'polypeptide(L)'
;MALQLYDSLDRRLKPVTPSHADGVVRFYNCGPTVYAPAHIGNFRTFVVNDVIRRLLELQFGRDQVNHVRNLTDVDDRTIGQTQKEQRPLAEITKKWTDKFHADCDALNCLRPHAEPTATGYIKEQVNMIEVLMEKGNAYRAADGSVYFKLDSFPGYGALSRIKERELKITNTVADADHKDSVSDFALWKAYKPEEDGDVKWPGPRGAGEGRPGWHIECSAMSKAILGDTIDLHTGGVDLLFPHHENEIAQSQCCNGTTFSRHWYHSEHLLVEGTTMSKSKGNYYTLGDLVDKGYSPMAVRYALLMGHPRKQLNFMLDSLRAAESALNSLRTFRSSLGTTTGQNAEIFASVFASLHDDLNTPGALG
;
A
#
# COMPACT_ATOMS: atom_id res chain seq x y z
N MET A 1 -4.19 -18.64 -18.29
CA MET A 1 -5.30 -17.66 -18.15
C MET A 1 -4.68 -16.35 -17.72
N ALA A 2 -5.24 -15.20 -18.12
CA ALA A 2 -4.76 -13.91 -17.64
C ALA A 2 -5.19 -13.70 -16.18
N LEU A 3 -4.34 -13.10 -15.36
CA LEU A 3 -4.65 -12.71 -13.99
C LEU A 3 -5.86 -11.77 -13.98
N GLN A 4 -6.98 -12.25 -13.44
CA GLN A 4 -8.14 -11.44 -13.12
C GLN A 4 -8.00 -10.95 -11.69
N LEU A 5 -8.16 -9.66 -11.47
CA LEU A 5 -8.27 -9.08 -10.14
C LEU A 5 -9.59 -8.32 -10.05
N TYR A 6 -10.18 -8.26 -8.87
CA TYR A 6 -11.28 -7.36 -8.60
C TYR A 6 -10.78 -5.92 -8.60
N ASP A 7 -11.43 -5.09 -9.40
CA ASP A 7 -11.16 -3.66 -9.43
C ASP A 7 -12.06 -2.93 -8.44
N SER A 8 -11.44 -2.18 -7.53
CA SER A 8 -12.14 -1.46 -6.47
C SER A 8 -12.91 -0.27 -7.00
N LEU A 9 -12.53 0.27 -8.17
CA LEU A 9 -13.26 1.37 -8.80
C LEU A 9 -14.48 0.84 -9.58
N ASP A 10 -14.28 -0.09 -10.52
CA ASP A 10 -15.35 -0.65 -11.36
C ASP A 10 -16.25 -1.69 -10.66
N ARG A 11 -15.81 -2.23 -9.52
CA ARG A 11 -16.52 -3.26 -8.74
C ARG A 11 -16.76 -4.58 -9.46
N ARG A 12 -15.82 -4.98 -10.32
CA ARG A 12 -15.86 -6.25 -11.06
C ARG A 12 -14.47 -6.84 -11.23
N LEU A 13 -14.41 -8.14 -11.51
CA LEU A 13 -13.19 -8.77 -11.99
C LEU A 13 -12.85 -8.21 -13.37
N LYS A 14 -11.58 -7.86 -13.57
CA LYS A 14 -11.02 -7.48 -14.87
C LYS A 14 -9.58 -8.00 -14.99
N PRO A 15 -9.09 -8.25 -16.21
CA PRO A 15 -7.70 -8.62 -16.41
C PRO A 15 -6.78 -7.44 -16.07
N VAL A 16 -5.63 -7.73 -15.48
CA VAL A 16 -4.52 -6.76 -15.39
C VAL A 16 -3.69 -6.87 -16.67
N THR A 17 -3.60 -5.79 -17.43
CA THR A 17 -2.85 -5.72 -18.69
C THR A 17 -2.07 -4.41 -18.79
N PRO A 18 -0.87 -4.42 -19.38
CA PRO A 18 -0.13 -3.18 -19.64
C PRO A 18 -0.92 -2.28 -20.58
N SER A 19 -0.94 -0.98 -20.31
CA SER A 19 -1.71 -0.01 -21.10
C SER A 19 -0.89 0.84 -22.05
N HIS A 20 0.43 0.74 -21.96
CA HIS A 20 1.36 1.50 -22.77
C HIS A 20 1.94 0.63 -23.88
N ALA A 21 2.40 1.25 -24.96
CA ALA A 21 2.88 0.55 -26.16
C ALA A 21 4.16 -0.27 -25.92
N ASP A 22 4.90 0.01 -24.84
CA ASP A 22 6.11 -0.73 -24.45
C ASP A 22 5.81 -2.12 -23.85
N GLY A 23 4.56 -2.41 -23.50
CA GLY A 23 4.14 -3.68 -22.92
C GLY A 23 4.52 -3.85 -21.44
N VAL A 24 5.10 -2.83 -20.80
CA VAL A 24 5.55 -2.89 -19.41
C VAL A 24 4.38 -2.61 -18.47
N VAL A 25 4.12 -3.54 -17.55
CA VAL A 25 3.13 -3.35 -16.48
C VAL A 25 3.69 -2.40 -15.42
N ARG A 26 3.07 -1.24 -15.28
CA ARG A 26 3.38 -0.21 -14.27
C ARG A 26 2.56 -0.48 -13.01
N PHE A 27 3.22 -1.04 -12.00
CA PHE A 27 2.62 -1.45 -10.74
C PHE A 27 3.15 -0.59 -9.59
N TYR A 28 2.28 0.20 -8.95
CA TYR A 28 2.58 0.94 -7.73
C TYR A 28 1.85 0.34 -6.52
N ASN A 29 2.48 0.29 -5.36
CA ASN A 29 1.77 0.07 -4.11
C ASN A 29 2.28 0.97 -2.98
N CYS A 30 1.37 1.52 -2.17
CA CYS A 30 1.76 2.29 -1.00
C CYS A 30 2.56 1.42 -0.02
N GLY A 31 3.68 1.97 0.46
CA GLY A 31 4.55 1.35 1.43
C GLY A 31 4.31 1.83 2.86
N PRO A 32 5.19 1.44 3.81
CA PRO A 32 5.04 1.78 5.22
C PRO A 32 5.47 3.22 5.52
N THR A 33 4.89 3.78 6.58
CA THR A 33 5.53 4.87 7.33
C THR A 33 6.60 4.29 8.25
N VAL A 34 7.85 4.72 8.10
CA VAL A 34 9.02 4.11 8.78
C VAL A 34 9.33 4.78 10.13
N TYR A 35 8.41 4.64 11.09
CA TYR A 35 8.55 5.17 12.47
C TYR A 35 8.54 4.08 13.56
N ALA A 36 8.24 2.85 13.17
CA ALA A 36 8.05 1.71 14.07
C ALA A 36 8.17 0.40 13.27
N PRO A 37 8.33 -0.77 13.92
CA PRO A 37 8.24 -2.02 13.20
C PRO A 37 6.82 -2.22 12.65
N ALA A 38 6.73 -2.55 11.36
CA ALA A 38 5.47 -2.92 10.74
C ALA A 38 4.88 -4.18 11.40
N HIS A 39 3.56 -4.23 11.52
CA HIS A 39 2.87 -5.36 12.11
C HIS A 39 2.41 -6.37 11.05
N ILE A 40 2.00 -7.57 11.48
CA ILE A 40 1.59 -8.65 10.58
C ILE A 40 0.41 -8.27 9.67
N GLY A 41 -0.48 -7.38 10.10
CA GLY A 41 -1.51 -6.82 9.21
C GLY A 41 -0.96 -5.99 8.06
N ASN A 42 0.12 -5.21 8.23
CA ASN A 42 0.76 -4.53 7.11
C ASN A 42 1.42 -5.56 6.19
N PHE A 43 2.10 -6.56 6.77
CA PHE A 43 2.75 -7.61 6.00
C PHE A 43 1.78 -8.48 5.21
N ARG A 44 0.51 -8.61 5.63
CA ARG A 44 -0.53 -9.26 4.80
C ARG A 44 -0.58 -8.60 3.43
N THR A 45 -0.72 -7.28 3.39
CA THR A 45 -0.77 -6.51 2.14
C THR A 45 0.52 -6.67 1.33
N PHE A 46 1.69 -6.58 1.97
CA PHE A 46 2.96 -6.71 1.24
C PHE A 46 3.21 -8.12 0.69
N VAL A 47 2.80 -9.16 1.41
CA VAL A 47 2.87 -10.56 0.95
C VAL A 47 1.91 -10.80 -0.21
N VAL A 48 0.69 -10.24 -0.16
CA VAL A 48 -0.26 -10.30 -1.28
C VAL A 48 0.29 -9.58 -2.52
N ASN A 49 0.86 -8.38 -2.34
CA ASN A 49 1.49 -7.63 -3.43
C ASN A 49 2.68 -8.38 -4.05
N ASP A 50 3.47 -9.09 -3.24
CA ASP A 50 4.52 -9.97 -3.73
C ASP A 50 3.97 -11.13 -4.57
N VAL A 51 2.86 -11.75 -4.17
CA VAL A 51 2.18 -12.78 -4.99
C VAL A 51 1.68 -12.18 -6.31
N ILE A 52 1.06 -11.00 -6.28
CA ILE A 52 0.62 -10.30 -7.50
C ILE A 52 1.81 -10.06 -8.43
N ARG A 53 2.90 -9.50 -7.92
CA ARG A 53 4.11 -9.25 -8.72
C ARG A 53 4.61 -10.53 -9.37
N ARG A 54 4.74 -11.61 -8.60
CA ARG A 54 5.22 -12.91 -9.11
C ARG A 54 4.32 -13.44 -10.23
N LEU A 55 3.00 -13.29 -10.11
CA LEU A 55 2.05 -13.69 -11.16
C LEU A 55 2.16 -12.82 -12.41
N LEU A 56 2.34 -11.50 -12.25
CA LEU A 56 2.59 -10.59 -13.38
C LEU A 56 3.90 -10.95 -14.10
N GLU A 57 4.98 -11.23 -13.37
CA GLU A 57 6.25 -11.64 -13.96
C GLU A 57 6.16 -13.01 -14.68
N LEU A 58 5.34 -13.93 -14.16
CA LEU A 58 5.05 -15.20 -14.85
C LEU A 58 4.21 -15.00 -16.11
N GLN A 59 3.30 -14.03 -16.12
CA GLN A 59 2.40 -13.77 -17.24
C GLN A 59 3.06 -12.98 -18.36
N PHE A 60 3.82 -11.93 -18.03
CA PHE A 60 4.39 -10.99 -19.00
C PHE A 60 5.90 -11.12 -19.19
N GLY A 61 6.59 -11.80 -18.27
CA GLY A 61 8.05 -11.83 -18.19
C GLY A 61 8.57 -10.83 -17.15
N ARG A 62 9.72 -11.16 -16.54
CA ARG A 62 10.33 -10.37 -15.46
C ARG A 62 10.67 -8.94 -15.89
N ASP A 63 11.19 -8.78 -17.10
CA ASP A 63 11.59 -7.48 -17.65
C ASP A 63 10.40 -6.63 -18.13
N GLN A 64 9.18 -7.15 -18.02
CA GLN A 64 7.93 -6.48 -18.43
C GLN A 64 7.06 -6.06 -17.24
N VAL A 65 7.64 -6.00 -16.04
CA VAL A 65 6.98 -5.50 -14.83
C VAL A 65 7.87 -4.45 -14.18
N ASN A 66 7.36 -3.24 -14.02
CA ASN A 66 7.99 -2.20 -13.20
C ASN A 66 7.16 -2.03 -11.92
N HIS A 67 7.73 -2.43 -10.79
CA HIS A 67 7.05 -2.50 -9.49
C HIS A 67 7.70 -1.47 -8.56
N VAL A 68 6.91 -0.51 -8.11
CA VAL A 68 7.36 0.58 -7.25
C VAL A 68 6.60 0.53 -5.93
N ARG A 69 7.34 0.66 -4.83
CA ARG A 69 6.78 0.78 -3.47
C ARG A 69 7.46 1.92 -2.76
N ASN A 70 6.75 2.93 -2.28
CA ASN A 70 7.41 4.02 -1.56
C ASN A 70 7.79 3.66 -0.11
N LEU A 71 8.54 4.54 0.52
CA LEU A 71 8.70 4.62 1.98
C LEU A 71 8.29 6.02 2.44
N THR A 72 7.32 6.12 3.34
CA THR A 72 6.98 7.41 3.97
C THR A 72 7.94 7.63 5.14
N ASP A 73 8.99 8.40 4.88
CA ASP A 73 10.06 8.74 5.82
C ASP A 73 9.92 10.17 6.39
N VAL A 74 8.79 10.83 6.14
CA VAL A 74 8.38 12.06 6.83
C VAL A 74 6.88 12.01 7.11
N ASP A 75 6.50 12.12 8.38
CA ASP A 75 5.12 12.15 8.87
C ASP A 75 5.10 12.78 10.27
N ASP A 76 3.93 13.14 10.78
CA ASP A 76 3.76 13.67 12.15
C ASP A 76 4.39 12.72 13.19
N ARG A 77 4.32 11.40 12.96
CA ARG A 77 4.92 10.38 13.86
C ARG A 77 6.45 10.33 13.82
N THR A 78 7.06 10.45 12.65
CA THR A 78 8.54 10.41 12.53
C THR A 78 9.14 11.69 13.10
N ILE A 79 8.50 12.85 12.85
CA ILE A 79 8.89 14.15 13.41
C ILE A 79 8.78 14.14 14.94
N GLY A 80 7.66 13.65 15.49
CA GLY A 80 7.50 13.52 16.95
C GLY A 80 8.56 12.61 17.58
N GLN A 81 9.00 11.55 16.87
CA GLN A 81 10.09 10.69 17.32
C GLN A 81 11.45 11.38 17.26
N THR A 82 11.74 12.13 16.20
CA THR A 82 12.95 12.96 16.09
C THR A 82 13.09 13.92 17.26
N GLN A 83 12.00 14.60 17.64
CA GLN A 83 12.00 15.51 18.79
C GLN A 83 12.19 14.78 20.12
N LYS A 84 11.49 13.65 20.31
CA LYS A 84 11.57 12.86 21.54
C LYS A 84 12.95 12.23 21.75
N GLU A 85 13.56 11.71 20.69
CA GLU A 85 14.86 11.05 20.75
C GLU A 85 16.05 12.00 20.55
N GLN A 86 15.79 13.25 20.15
CA GLN A 86 16.81 14.24 19.77
C GLN A 86 17.77 13.69 18.70
N ARG A 87 17.21 13.04 17.67
CA ARG A 87 17.97 12.39 16.60
C ARG A 87 17.47 12.81 15.22
N PRO A 88 18.36 12.98 14.22
CA PRO A 88 17.96 13.36 12.87
C PRO A 88 16.92 12.42 12.26
N LEU A 89 15.98 12.99 11.50
CA LEU A 89 14.89 12.24 10.83
C LEU A 89 15.42 11.06 10.02
N ALA A 90 16.51 11.27 9.28
CA ALA A 90 17.15 10.24 8.46
C ALA A 90 17.65 9.04 9.30
N GLU A 91 18.14 9.27 10.53
CA GLU A 91 18.58 8.17 11.38
C GLU A 91 17.41 7.39 11.99
N ILE A 92 16.35 8.09 12.40
CA ILE A 92 15.12 7.46 12.92
C ILE A 92 14.53 6.54 11.85
N THR A 93 14.35 7.08 10.65
CA THR A 93 13.70 6.39 9.54
C THR A 93 14.57 5.27 9.00
N LYS A 94 15.89 5.46 8.87
CA LYS A 94 16.81 4.39 8.44
C LYS A 94 16.69 3.14 9.31
N LYS A 95 16.65 3.27 10.63
CA LYS A 95 16.50 2.12 11.56
C LYS A 95 15.26 1.29 11.22
N TRP A 96 14.13 1.95 10.98
CA TRP A 96 12.86 1.27 10.72
C TRP A 96 12.75 0.78 9.28
N THR A 97 13.36 1.47 8.32
CA THR A 97 13.55 0.99 6.95
C THR A 97 14.35 -0.31 6.94
N ASP A 98 15.51 -0.34 7.61
CA ASP A 98 16.35 -1.54 7.70
C ASP A 98 15.58 -2.71 8.34
N LYS A 99 14.76 -2.44 9.37
CA LYS A 99 13.90 -3.46 9.99
C LYS A 99 12.81 -3.97 9.05
N PHE A 100 12.11 -3.07 8.36
CA PHE A 100 11.07 -3.42 7.40
C PHE A 100 11.62 -4.26 6.25
N HIS A 101 12.81 -3.91 5.78
CA HIS A 101 13.59 -4.64 4.78
C HIS A 101 13.95 -6.04 5.24
N ALA A 102 14.52 -6.19 6.43
CA ALA A 102 14.84 -7.50 7.01
C ALA A 102 13.59 -8.39 7.16
N ASP A 103 12.45 -7.81 7.56
CA ASP A 103 11.19 -8.55 7.66
C ASP A 103 10.63 -8.96 6.29
N CYS A 104 10.71 -8.08 5.28
CA CYS A 104 10.36 -8.44 3.91
C CYS A 104 11.20 -9.61 3.40
N ASP A 105 12.51 -9.58 3.62
CA ASP A 105 13.43 -10.64 3.20
C ASP A 105 13.12 -11.95 3.93
N ALA A 106 12.87 -11.89 5.25
CA ALA A 106 12.47 -13.04 6.06
C ALA A 106 11.14 -13.64 5.57
N LEU A 107 10.20 -12.80 5.12
CA LEU A 107 8.93 -13.21 4.51
C LEU A 107 9.05 -13.57 3.02
N ASN A 108 10.27 -13.60 2.46
CA ASN A 108 10.54 -13.92 1.06
C ASN A 108 9.76 -13.02 0.07
N CYS A 109 9.57 -11.75 0.43
CA CYS A 109 9.04 -10.74 -0.47
C CYS A 109 10.15 -10.24 -1.39
N LEU A 110 9.86 -10.13 -2.69
CA LEU A 110 10.79 -9.53 -3.65
C LEU A 110 10.97 -8.04 -3.36
N ARG A 111 12.19 -7.53 -3.55
CA ARG A 111 12.48 -6.08 -3.47
C ARG A 111 11.88 -5.36 -4.66
N PRO A 112 11.14 -4.25 -4.48
CA PRO A 112 10.56 -3.51 -5.60
C PRO A 112 11.66 -3.05 -6.58
N HIS A 113 11.30 -2.85 -7.83
CA HIS A 113 12.21 -2.33 -8.86
C HIS A 113 12.67 -0.90 -8.56
N ALA A 114 11.84 -0.10 -7.88
CA ALA A 114 12.22 1.15 -7.25
C ALA A 114 11.53 1.34 -5.89
N GLU A 115 12.23 1.96 -4.94
CA GLU A 115 11.73 2.23 -3.58
C GLU A 115 11.95 3.70 -3.19
N PRO A 116 11.15 4.64 -3.74
CA PRO A 116 11.34 6.06 -3.48
C PRO A 116 10.96 6.44 -2.05
N THR A 117 11.66 7.42 -1.49
CA THR A 117 11.30 8.01 -0.19
C THR A 117 10.58 9.34 -0.39
N ALA A 118 9.66 9.68 0.51
CA ALA A 118 8.96 10.97 0.48
C ALA A 118 9.93 12.15 0.54
N THR A 119 10.96 12.08 1.40
CA THR A 119 12.00 13.14 1.48
C THR A 119 12.88 13.22 0.22
N GLY A 120 13.01 12.13 -0.54
CA GLY A 120 13.80 12.07 -1.78
C GLY A 120 13.10 12.72 -2.98
N TYR A 121 11.79 12.95 -2.91
CA TYR A 121 10.94 13.44 -4.01
C TYR A 121 10.23 14.75 -3.68
N ILE A 122 10.78 15.57 -2.77
CA ILE A 122 10.16 16.84 -2.34
C ILE A 122 9.97 17.79 -3.52
N LYS A 123 10.93 17.82 -4.46
CA LYS A 123 10.85 18.69 -5.64
C LYS A 123 9.66 18.32 -6.51
N GLU A 124 9.45 17.03 -6.77
CA GLU A 124 8.35 16.51 -7.57
C GLU A 124 7.00 16.78 -6.89
N GLN A 125 6.95 16.66 -5.57
CA GLN A 125 5.77 17.00 -4.78
C GLN A 125 5.44 18.49 -4.90
N VAL A 126 6.42 19.37 -4.67
CA VAL A 126 6.26 20.82 -4.83
C VAL A 126 5.79 21.18 -6.24
N ASN A 127 6.42 20.62 -7.27
CA ASN A 127 6.03 20.87 -8.67
C ASN A 127 4.58 20.45 -8.94
N MET A 128 4.13 19.30 -8.42
CA MET A 128 2.74 18.86 -8.58
C MET A 128 1.78 19.83 -7.89
N ILE A 129 2.13 20.35 -6.71
CA ILE A 129 1.32 21.34 -5.99
C ILE A 129 1.21 22.65 -6.78
N GLU A 130 2.32 23.11 -7.37
CA GLU A 130 2.31 24.30 -8.22
C GLU A 130 1.37 24.14 -9.42
N VAL A 131 1.44 22.99 -10.12
CA VAL A 131 0.50 22.69 -11.22
C VAL A 131 -0.95 22.66 -10.76
N LEU A 132 -1.23 22.07 -9.60
CA LEU A 132 -2.58 22.04 -9.03
C LEU A 132 -3.09 23.45 -8.69
N MET A 133 -2.23 24.33 -8.15
CA MET A 133 -2.56 25.73 -7.88
C MET A 133 -2.80 26.51 -9.17
N GLU A 134 -1.94 26.38 -10.17
CA GLU A 134 -2.10 27.02 -11.48
C GLU A 134 -3.41 26.63 -12.18
N LYS A 135 -3.82 25.37 -12.02
CA LYS A 135 -5.08 24.85 -12.56
C LYS A 135 -6.31 25.14 -11.68
N GLY A 136 -6.16 25.84 -10.55
CA GLY A 136 -7.27 26.19 -9.65
C GLY A 136 -7.82 25.03 -8.81
N ASN A 137 -7.06 23.93 -8.67
CA ASN A 137 -7.43 22.76 -7.86
C ASN A 137 -6.85 22.81 -6.43
N ALA A 138 -6.03 23.81 -6.14
CA ALA A 138 -5.45 24.02 -4.82
C ALA A 138 -5.47 25.51 -4.45
N TYR A 139 -5.49 25.78 -3.15
CA TYR A 139 -5.49 27.14 -2.61
C TYR A 139 -4.62 27.23 -1.37
N ARG A 140 -4.13 28.44 -1.11
CA ARG A 140 -3.38 28.76 0.10
C ARG A 140 -4.33 29.21 1.21
N ALA A 141 -4.19 28.62 2.38
CA ALA A 141 -4.96 29.00 3.56
C ALA A 141 -4.22 30.09 4.37
N ALA A 142 -4.95 30.70 5.31
CA ALA A 142 -4.43 31.80 6.14
C ALA A 142 -3.28 31.36 7.06
N ASP A 143 -3.19 30.07 7.39
CA ASP A 143 -2.10 29.47 8.16
C ASP A 143 -0.81 29.28 7.34
N GLY A 144 -0.85 29.62 6.04
CA GLY A 144 0.27 29.49 5.11
C GLY A 144 0.37 28.12 4.43
N SER A 145 -0.44 27.14 4.83
CA SER A 145 -0.52 25.81 4.22
C SER A 145 -1.21 25.87 2.87
N VAL A 146 -1.03 24.84 2.05
CA VAL A 146 -1.70 24.67 0.75
C VAL A 146 -2.61 23.45 0.84
N TYR A 147 -3.88 23.64 0.46
CA TYR A 147 -4.91 22.62 0.50
C TYR A 147 -5.43 22.32 -0.91
N PHE A 148 -5.80 21.05 -1.14
CA PHE A 148 -6.55 20.65 -2.31
C PHE A 148 -8.00 21.09 -2.15
N LYS A 149 -8.58 21.70 -3.18
CA LYS A 149 -9.97 22.13 -3.24
C LYS A 149 -10.84 20.99 -3.75
N LEU A 150 -11.52 20.26 -2.88
CA LEU A 150 -12.31 19.08 -3.27
C LEU A 150 -13.37 19.40 -4.34
N ASP A 151 -14.04 20.54 -4.22
CA ASP A 151 -15.07 20.99 -5.17
C ASP A 151 -14.55 21.19 -6.59
N SER A 152 -13.22 21.30 -6.78
CA SER A 152 -12.60 21.37 -8.10
C SER A 152 -12.57 20.02 -8.83
N PHE A 153 -12.81 18.91 -8.13
CA PHE A 153 -12.81 17.55 -8.69
C PHE A 153 -14.18 16.88 -8.53
N PRO A 154 -15.08 17.00 -9.52
CA PRO A 154 -16.44 16.45 -9.43
C PRO A 154 -16.53 14.93 -9.22
N GLY A 155 -15.48 14.19 -9.59
CA GLY A 155 -15.39 12.74 -9.45
C GLY A 155 -14.97 12.26 -8.06
N TYR A 156 -14.76 13.15 -7.09
CA TYR A 156 -14.29 12.79 -5.76
C TYR A 156 -15.28 11.84 -5.05
N GLY A 157 -14.73 10.79 -4.41
CA GLY A 157 -15.51 9.79 -3.70
C GLY A 157 -15.94 8.60 -4.55
N ALA A 158 -15.52 8.52 -5.82
CA ALA A 158 -15.88 7.42 -6.73
C ALA A 158 -15.25 6.08 -6.29
N LEU A 159 -14.00 6.10 -5.81
CA LEU A 159 -13.33 4.89 -5.36
C LEU A 159 -13.96 4.34 -4.08
N SER A 160 -14.23 5.22 -3.12
CA SER A 160 -14.76 4.90 -1.78
C SER A 160 -16.26 4.75 -1.70
N ARG A 161 -16.98 5.29 -2.69
CA ARG A 161 -18.43 5.44 -2.71
C ARG A 161 -18.94 6.16 -1.46
N ILE A 162 -18.24 7.22 -1.05
CA ILE A 162 -18.55 7.96 0.18
C ILE A 162 -20.02 8.41 0.23
N LYS A 163 -20.58 8.84 -0.90
CA LYS A 163 -22.01 9.20 -1.03
C LYS A 163 -22.95 8.03 -0.70
N GLU A 164 -22.60 6.81 -1.11
CA GLU A 164 -23.41 5.62 -0.77
C GLU A 164 -23.24 5.22 0.70
N ARG A 165 -22.05 5.44 1.28
CA ARG A 165 -21.78 5.19 2.71
C ARG A 165 -22.57 6.16 3.59
N GLU A 166 -22.53 7.44 3.28
CA GLU A 166 -23.29 8.48 3.99
C GLU A 166 -24.80 8.19 3.96
N LEU A 167 -25.36 7.81 2.80
CA LEU A 167 -26.77 7.42 2.67
C LEU A 167 -27.18 6.19 3.50
N LYS A 168 -26.24 5.26 3.76
CA LYS A 168 -26.48 4.11 4.64
C LYS A 168 -26.42 4.48 6.12
N ILE A 169 -25.50 5.37 6.50
CA ILE A 169 -25.36 5.87 7.88
C ILE A 169 -26.60 6.69 8.27
N THR A 170 -27.14 7.52 7.37
CA THR A 170 -28.37 8.28 7.65
C THR A 170 -29.61 7.40 7.91
N ASN A 171 -29.58 6.14 7.46
CA ASN A 171 -30.68 5.17 7.65
C ASN A 171 -30.46 4.21 8.83
N THR A 172 -29.34 4.30 9.55
CA THR A 172 -29.02 3.40 10.66
C THR A 172 -28.45 4.22 11.82
N VAL A 173 -29.23 4.40 12.89
CA VAL A 173 -28.81 5.13 14.09
C VAL A 173 -27.85 4.25 14.90
N ALA A 174 -26.55 4.22 14.57
CA ALA A 174 -25.48 3.75 15.47
C ALA A 174 -24.06 4.02 14.89
N ASP A 175 -23.19 4.55 15.75
CA ASP A 175 -21.73 4.66 15.69
C ASP A 175 -21.07 5.50 14.57
N ALA A 176 -20.95 6.80 14.84
CA ALA A 176 -20.06 7.72 14.12
C ALA A 176 -18.72 7.86 14.86
N ASP A 177 -17.76 6.99 14.54
CA ASP A 177 -16.35 7.25 14.82
C ASP A 177 -15.78 8.13 13.70
N HIS A 178 -15.47 9.39 14.05
CA HIS A 178 -15.07 10.47 13.15
C HIS A 178 -13.70 10.25 12.46
N LYS A 179 -13.68 9.51 11.34
CA LYS A 179 -12.57 9.52 10.35
C LYS A 179 -12.99 9.71 8.89
N ASP A 180 -14.29 9.83 8.62
CA ASP A 180 -14.87 9.85 7.28
C ASP A 180 -15.31 11.24 6.80
N SER A 181 -14.85 12.35 7.41
CA SER A 181 -15.28 13.69 6.98
C SER A 181 -14.65 14.07 5.63
N VAL A 182 -15.50 14.27 4.63
CA VAL A 182 -15.09 14.85 3.34
C VAL A 182 -14.73 16.32 3.55
N SER A 183 -13.44 16.65 3.47
CA SER A 183 -12.96 18.03 3.55
C SER A 183 -11.72 18.24 2.70
N ASP A 184 -11.48 19.49 2.33
CA ASP A 184 -10.23 19.92 1.71
C ASP A 184 -9.04 19.42 2.55
N PHE A 185 -8.03 18.87 1.88
CA PHE A 185 -6.91 18.18 2.53
C PHE A 185 -5.57 18.83 2.20
N ALA A 186 -4.64 18.77 3.15
CA ALA A 186 -3.35 19.42 3.00
C ALA A 186 -2.51 18.76 1.89
N LEU A 187 -2.01 19.59 0.98
CA LEU A 187 -0.98 19.26 0.01
C LEU A 187 0.40 19.65 0.55
N TRP A 188 0.48 20.81 1.22
CA TRP A 188 1.66 21.31 1.89
C TRP A 188 1.27 21.86 3.26
N LYS A 189 1.90 21.38 4.33
CA LYS A 189 1.72 21.91 5.68
C LYS A 189 2.79 22.98 5.91
N ALA A 190 2.38 24.19 6.27
CA ALA A 190 3.30 25.26 6.61
C ALA A 190 4.16 24.87 7.82
N TYR A 191 5.44 25.25 7.77
CA TYR A 191 6.39 25.00 8.84
C TYR A 191 5.97 25.67 10.14
N LYS A 192 6.01 24.90 11.22
CA LYS A 192 5.82 25.38 12.59
C LYS A 192 6.98 24.89 13.45
N PRO A 193 7.87 25.76 13.93
CA PRO A 193 9.06 25.36 14.69
C PRO A 193 8.79 24.39 15.85
N GLU A 194 7.66 24.58 16.53
CA GLU A 194 7.24 23.83 17.71
C GLU A 194 6.71 22.44 17.36
N GLU A 195 6.16 22.26 16.15
CA GLU A 195 5.62 20.98 15.67
C GLU A 195 6.63 20.21 14.82
N ASP A 196 7.49 20.91 14.08
CA ASP A 196 8.34 20.32 13.03
C ASP A 196 9.83 20.25 13.42
N GLY A 197 10.27 21.02 14.42
CA GLY A 197 11.69 21.11 14.78
C GLY A 197 12.53 21.55 13.58
N ASP A 198 13.58 20.81 13.24
CA ASP A 198 14.43 21.14 12.07
C ASP A 198 13.92 20.52 10.75
N VAL A 199 12.77 19.85 10.75
CA VAL A 199 12.24 19.13 9.58
C VAL A 199 11.44 20.08 8.68
N LYS A 200 12.09 20.64 7.67
CA LYS A 200 11.47 21.55 6.72
C LYS A 200 12.16 21.55 5.35
N TRP A 201 11.40 21.95 4.33
CA TRP A 201 11.88 22.13 2.97
C TRP A 201 11.31 23.42 2.36
N PRO A 202 11.92 23.95 1.28
CA PRO A 202 11.32 25.00 0.47
C PRO A 202 9.97 24.55 -0.10
N GLY A 203 8.92 25.35 0.12
CA GLY A 203 7.58 25.09 -0.39
C GLY A 203 7.34 25.57 -1.82
N PRO A 204 6.12 25.36 -2.35
CA PRO A 204 5.70 25.87 -3.65
C PRO A 204 5.71 27.40 -3.69
N ARG A 205 5.78 27.98 -4.89
CA ARG A 205 5.83 29.43 -5.10
C ARG A 205 4.76 30.16 -4.27
N GLY A 206 5.22 31.05 -3.39
CA GLY A 206 4.37 31.87 -2.53
C GLY A 206 3.90 31.19 -1.22
N ALA A 207 4.24 29.91 -1.02
CA ALA A 207 4.19 29.26 0.29
C ALA A 207 5.54 29.38 1.01
N GLY A 208 5.50 29.33 2.34
CA GLY A 208 6.71 29.31 3.16
C GLY A 208 7.39 27.94 3.16
N GLU A 209 8.47 27.83 3.94
CA GLU A 209 9.02 26.53 4.30
C GLU A 209 7.93 25.65 4.94
N GLY A 210 8.09 24.34 4.84
CA GLY A 210 7.11 23.39 5.37
C GLY A 210 7.45 21.97 5.00
N ARG A 211 6.42 21.14 4.90
CA ARG A 211 6.53 19.73 4.55
C ARG A 211 5.31 19.24 3.78
N PRO A 212 5.43 18.17 3.01
CA PRO A 212 4.32 17.64 2.24
C PRO A 212 3.20 17.09 3.14
N GLY A 213 1.98 17.10 2.60
CA GLY A 213 0.88 16.31 3.13
C GLY A 213 0.97 14.86 2.65
N TRP A 214 0.52 13.92 3.48
CA TRP A 214 0.69 12.48 3.25
C TRP A 214 0.31 11.99 1.84
N HIS A 215 -0.77 12.52 1.26
CA HIS A 215 -1.30 12.03 -0.03
C HIS A 215 -0.46 12.46 -1.24
N ILE A 216 0.14 13.66 -1.20
CA ILE A 216 0.86 14.21 -2.38
C ILE A 216 2.12 13.43 -2.71
N GLU A 217 2.70 12.79 -1.69
CA GLU A 217 3.89 11.95 -1.78
C GLU A 217 3.72 10.87 -2.85
N CYS A 218 2.69 10.03 -2.71
CA CYS A 218 2.46 8.89 -3.60
C CYS A 218 2.08 9.32 -5.02
N SER A 219 1.25 10.36 -5.17
CA SER A 219 0.91 10.94 -6.49
C SER A 219 2.15 11.43 -7.23
N ALA A 220 3.03 12.16 -6.55
CA ALA A 220 4.24 12.71 -7.16
C ALA A 220 5.30 11.63 -7.47
N MET A 221 5.56 10.72 -6.53
CA MET A 221 6.53 9.63 -6.71
C MET A 221 6.10 8.66 -7.81
N SER A 222 4.83 8.26 -7.84
CA SER A 222 4.31 7.37 -8.87
C SER A 222 4.40 8.01 -10.25
N LYS A 223 3.99 9.29 -10.39
CA LYS A 223 4.14 10.04 -11.65
C LYS A 223 5.60 10.14 -12.10
N ALA A 224 6.51 10.48 -11.19
CA ALA A 224 7.91 10.68 -11.52
C ALA A 224 8.61 9.42 -12.05
N ILE A 225 8.20 8.23 -11.58
CA ILE A 225 8.86 6.96 -11.92
C ILE A 225 8.10 6.19 -13.00
N LEU A 226 6.77 6.16 -12.93
CA LEU A 226 5.93 5.31 -13.78
C LEU A 226 5.19 6.11 -14.87
N GLY A 227 5.10 7.43 -14.75
CA GLY A 227 4.38 8.30 -15.66
C GLY A 227 2.94 8.59 -15.22
N ASP A 228 2.18 9.25 -16.09
CA ASP A 228 0.91 9.89 -15.74
C ASP A 228 -0.24 8.90 -15.46
N THR A 229 -0.16 7.71 -16.05
CA THR A 229 -1.12 6.62 -15.88
C THR A 229 -0.37 5.34 -15.53
N ILE A 230 -0.81 4.65 -14.48
CA ILE A 230 -0.31 3.34 -14.07
C ILE A 230 -1.34 2.24 -14.35
N ASP A 231 -0.86 0.99 -14.44
CA ASP A 231 -1.71 -0.15 -14.77
C ASP A 231 -2.39 -0.71 -13.52
N LEU A 232 -1.65 -0.77 -12.41
CA LEU A 232 -2.11 -1.33 -11.16
C LEU A 232 -1.63 -0.49 -9.98
N HIS A 233 -2.57 -0.10 -9.13
CA HIS A 233 -2.33 0.52 -7.82
C HIS A 233 -2.88 -0.37 -6.72
N THR A 234 -2.07 -0.75 -5.73
CA THR A 234 -2.52 -1.58 -4.61
C THR A 234 -2.21 -1.03 -3.23
N GLY A 235 -2.99 -1.46 -2.23
CA GLY A 235 -2.79 -1.09 -0.83
C GLY A 235 -3.69 -1.88 0.13
N GLY A 236 -3.65 -1.51 1.42
CA GLY A 236 -4.63 -1.99 2.40
C GLY A 236 -5.98 -1.29 2.20
N VAL A 237 -7.08 -1.91 2.62
CA VAL A 237 -8.43 -1.34 2.52
C VAL A 237 -8.59 -0.03 3.29
N ASP A 238 -7.77 0.22 4.31
CA ASP A 238 -7.66 1.50 5.01
C ASP A 238 -7.13 2.64 4.15
N LEU A 239 -6.37 2.33 3.09
CA LEU A 239 -5.87 3.35 2.17
C LEU A 239 -6.91 3.73 1.11
N LEU A 240 -7.98 2.95 0.96
CA LEU A 240 -9.04 3.23 -0.01
C LEU A 240 -9.65 4.62 0.21
N PHE A 241 -9.84 5.02 1.47
CA PHE A 241 -10.21 6.37 1.85
C PHE A 241 -9.53 6.79 3.16
N PRO A 242 -8.98 8.01 3.26
CA PRO A 242 -8.98 9.04 2.22
C PRO A 242 -7.81 8.92 1.23
N HIS A 243 -6.83 8.04 1.48
CA HIS A 243 -5.51 8.13 0.82
C HIS A 243 -5.57 7.99 -0.70
N HIS A 244 -6.03 6.86 -1.22
CA HIS A 244 -6.10 6.60 -2.66
C HIS A 244 -7.14 7.47 -3.38
N GLU A 245 -8.23 7.85 -2.70
CA GLU A 245 -9.20 8.81 -3.25
C GLU A 245 -8.55 10.19 -3.48
N ASN A 246 -7.72 10.64 -2.54
CA ASN A 246 -6.95 11.87 -2.66
C ASN A 246 -5.88 11.77 -3.76
N GLU A 247 -5.23 10.62 -3.89
CA GLU A 247 -4.25 10.41 -4.97
C GLU A 247 -4.89 10.46 -6.36
N ILE A 248 -6.10 9.90 -6.51
CA ILE A 248 -6.87 10.03 -7.75
C ILE A 248 -7.14 11.51 -8.04
N ALA A 249 -7.64 12.27 -7.07
CA ALA A 249 -7.96 13.68 -7.26
C ALA A 249 -6.71 14.51 -7.64
N GLN A 250 -5.61 14.35 -6.90
CA GLN A 250 -4.34 15.02 -7.17
C GLN A 250 -3.79 14.66 -8.56
N SER A 251 -3.68 13.37 -8.86
CA SER A 251 -3.05 12.90 -10.10
C SER A 251 -3.88 13.25 -11.33
N GLN A 252 -5.21 13.10 -11.27
CA GLN A 252 -6.06 13.40 -12.42
C GLN A 252 -6.23 14.91 -12.64
N CYS A 253 -6.33 15.73 -11.58
CA CYS A 253 -6.33 17.19 -11.75
C CYS A 253 -4.97 17.71 -12.24
N CYS A 254 -3.86 17.11 -11.79
CA CYS A 254 -2.53 17.45 -12.27
C CYS A 254 -2.31 17.03 -13.73
N ASN A 255 -2.69 15.80 -14.11
CA ASN A 255 -2.28 15.19 -15.39
C ASN A 255 -3.35 15.29 -16.48
N GLY A 256 -4.63 15.45 -16.13
CA GLY A 256 -5.74 15.45 -17.09
C GLY A 256 -6.05 14.07 -17.71
N THR A 257 -5.50 12.99 -17.17
CA THR A 257 -5.72 11.60 -17.59
C THR A 257 -6.10 10.73 -16.40
N THR A 258 -6.58 9.52 -16.66
CA THR A 258 -6.81 8.49 -15.63
C THR A 258 -5.51 8.18 -14.88
N PHE A 259 -5.57 8.17 -13.55
CA PHE A 259 -4.39 7.84 -12.74
C PHE A 259 -4.03 6.36 -12.79
N SER A 260 -4.94 5.47 -12.38
CA SER A 260 -4.71 4.02 -12.39
C SER A 260 -5.85 3.30 -13.10
N ARG A 261 -5.51 2.29 -13.90
CA ARG A 261 -6.50 1.44 -14.61
C ARG A 261 -7.09 0.35 -13.73
N HIS A 262 -6.40 0.01 -12.64
CA HIS A 262 -6.80 -1.02 -11.69
C HIS A 262 -6.45 -0.65 -10.26
N TRP A 263 -7.41 -0.77 -9.35
CA TRP A 263 -7.26 -0.57 -7.92
C TRP A 263 -7.54 -1.86 -7.16
N TYR A 264 -6.54 -2.39 -6.45
CA TYR A 264 -6.71 -3.61 -5.66
C TYR A 264 -6.38 -3.39 -4.19
N HIS A 265 -7.33 -3.72 -3.32
CA HIS A 265 -7.19 -3.51 -1.87
C HIS A 265 -7.28 -4.82 -1.10
N SER A 266 -6.30 -5.05 -0.24
CA SER A 266 -6.28 -6.18 0.69
C SER A 266 -7.09 -5.83 1.95
N GLU A 267 -7.94 -6.75 2.40
CA GLU A 267 -8.76 -6.59 3.58
C GLU A 267 -7.98 -6.75 4.89
N HIS A 268 -8.58 -6.25 5.97
CA HIS A 268 -7.95 -6.25 7.28
C HIS A 268 -7.62 -7.65 7.81
N LEU A 269 -6.56 -7.70 8.61
CA LEU A 269 -6.22 -8.84 9.45
C LEU A 269 -6.82 -8.62 10.85
N LEU A 270 -7.60 -9.58 11.32
CA LEU A 270 -8.02 -9.68 12.71
C LEU A 270 -7.06 -10.62 13.44
N VAL A 271 -6.92 -10.44 14.75
CA VAL A 271 -6.19 -11.35 15.63
C VAL A 271 -7.11 -11.79 16.74
N GLU A 272 -7.31 -13.11 16.87
CA GLU A 272 -8.21 -13.70 17.87
C GLU A 272 -9.62 -13.06 17.83
N GLY A 273 -10.16 -12.90 16.62
CA GLY A 273 -11.50 -12.37 16.37
C GLY A 273 -11.65 -10.85 16.52
N THR A 274 -10.58 -10.12 16.82
CA THR A 274 -10.65 -8.67 17.09
C THR A 274 -9.65 -7.86 16.27
N THR A 275 -9.92 -6.56 16.14
CA THR A 275 -8.98 -5.62 15.53
C THR A 275 -7.68 -5.53 16.34
N MET A 276 -6.55 -5.49 15.64
CA MET A 276 -5.23 -5.38 16.27
C MET A 276 -5.05 -4.01 16.91
N SER A 277 -4.54 -3.99 18.13
CA SER A 277 -4.10 -2.76 18.79
C SER A 277 -3.10 -3.07 19.90
N LYS A 278 -2.22 -2.12 20.20
CA LYS A 278 -1.25 -2.27 21.29
C LYS A 278 -1.95 -2.43 22.65
N SER A 279 -3.05 -1.71 22.88
CA SER A 279 -3.81 -1.75 24.14
C SER A 279 -4.49 -3.09 24.41
N LYS A 280 -4.91 -3.81 23.36
CA LYS A 280 -5.49 -5.16 23.49
C LYS A 280 -4.45 -6.27 23.62
N GLY A 281 -3.15 -5.96 23.53
CA GLY A 281 -2.07 -6.95 23.61
C GLY A 281 -2.02 -7.94 22.44
N ASN A 282 -2.80 -7.70 21.37
CA ASN A 282 -2.90 -8.55 20.18
C ASN A 282 -2.19 -7.95 18.95
N TYR A 283 -1.27 -7.00 19.20
CA TYR A 283 -0.42 -6.40 18.18
C TYR A 283 0.86 -7.23 18.04
N TYR A 284 1.04 -7.88 16.89
CA TYR A 284 2.23 -8.67 16.60
C TYR A 284 3.04 -8.08 15.44
N THR A 285 4.33 -7.92 15.67
CA THR A 285 5.33 -7.77 14.61
C THR A 285 5.83 -9.14 14.18
N LEU A 286 6.57 -9.21 13.06
CA LEU A 286 7.23 -10.46 12.68
C LEU A 286 8.22 -10.92 13.75
N GLY A 287 8.96 -9.98 14.36
CA GLY A 287 9.93 -10.28 15.42
C GLY A 287 9.26 -10.95 16.62
N ASP A 288 8.11 -10.44 17.08
CA ASP A 288 7.38 -11.04 18.21
C ASP A 288 6.98 -12.50 17.96
N LEU A 289 6.66 -12.86 16.71
CA LEU A 289 6.29 -14.23 16.34
C LEU A 289 7.53 -15.12 16.20
N VAL A 290 8.64 -14.59 15.69
CA VAL A 290 9.92 -15.30 15.63
C VAL A 290 10.45 -15.59 17.03
N ASP A 291 10.36 -14.63 17.96
CA ASP A 291 10.75 -14.81 19.36
C ASP A 291 9.88 -15.85 20.08
N LYS A 292 8.65 -16.07 19.60
CA LYS A 292 7.75 -17.15 20.05
C LYS A 292 8.06 -18.51 19.41
N GLY A 293 9.05 -18.59 18.52
CA GLY A 293 9.50 -19.83 17.88
C GLY A 293 8.80 -20.17 16.55
N TYR A 294 8.07 -19.24 15.94
CA TYR A 294 7.43 -19.46 14.63
C TYR A 294 8.36 -19.03 13.49
N SER A 295 8.43 -19.82 12.41
CA SER A 295 9.24 -19.40 11.26
C SER A 295 8.55 -18.28 10.47
N PRO A 296 9.31 -17.34 9.88
CA PRO A 296 8.75 -16.35 8.97
C PRO A 296 7.95 -16.94 7.81
N MET A 297 8.33 -18.12 7.32
CA MET A 297 7.59 -18.80 6.25
C MET A 297 6.21 -19.31 6.72
N ALA A 298 6.09 -19.78 7.95
CA ALA A 298 4.77 -20.11 8.52
C ALA A 298 3.90 -18.86 8.66
N VAL A 299 4.48 -17.72 9.05
CA VAL A 299 3.75 -16.45 9.06
C VAL A 299 3.29 -16.07 7.66
N ARG A 300 4.17 -16.13 6.65
CA ARG A 300 3.81 -15.85 5.25
C ARG A 300 2.66 -16.77 4.78
N TYR A 301 2.77 -18.07 5.03
CA TYR A 301 1.73 -19.03 4.67
C TYR A 301 0.41 -18.68 5.35
N ALA A 302 0.43 -18.41 6.67
CA ALA A 302 -0.76 -18.07 7.44
C ALA A 302 -1.47 -16.83 6.90
N LEU A 303 -0.72 -15.80 6.50
CA LEU A 303 -1.26 -14.57 5.90
C LEU A 303 -1.95 -14.80 4.53
N LEU A 304 -1.63 -15.90 3.85
CA LEU A 304 -2.18 -16.29 2.55
C LEU A 304 -3.32 -17.32 2.65
N MET A 305 -3.61 -17.87 3.84
CA MET A 305 -4.67 -18.88 4.03
C MET A 305 -6.09 -18.33 3.83
N GLY A 306 -6.26 -17.00 3.87
CA GLY A 306 -7.52 -16.33 3.59
C GLY A 306 -7.48 -15.56 2.29
N HIS A 307 -8.61 -15.51 1.58
CA HIS A 307 -8.75 -14.71 0.38
C HIS A 307 -8.33 -13.25 0.66
N PRO A 308 -7.45 -12.61 -0.14
CA PRO A 308 -6.87 -11.31 0.22
C PRO A 308 -7.90 -10.20 0.40
N ARG A 309 -9.00 -10.22 -0.35
CA ARG A 309 -10.14 -9.28 -0.23
C ARG A 309 -11.20 -9.65 0.82
N LYS A 310 -10.91 -10.61 1.71
CA LYS A 310 -11.76 -10.92 2.86
C LYS A 310 -10.97 -10.71 4.15
N GLN A 311 -11.66 -10.34 5.22
CA GLN A 311 -11.03 -10.29 6.54
C GLN A 311 -10.50 -11.68 6.89
N LEU A 312 -9.25 -11.73 7.33
CA LEU A 312 -8.61 -12.95 7.79
C LEU A 312 -8.50 -12.89 9.30
N ASN A 313 -9.03 -13.90 9.98
CA ASN A 313 -8.82 -14.06 11.40
C ASN A 313 -7.55 -14.87 11.66
N PHE A 314 -6.53 -14.21 12.17
CA PHE A 314 -5.25 -14.81 12.53
C PHE A 314 -5.30 -15.34 13.96
N MET A 315 -5.12 -16.65 14.09
CA MET A 315 -4.99 -17.35 15.36
C MET A 315 -3.55 -17.81 15.53
N LEU A 316 -2.96 -17.70 16.73
CA LEU A 316 -1.58 -18.18 16.91
C LEU A 316 -1.42 -19.68 16.58
N ASP A 317 -2.43 -20.49 16.88
CA ASP A 317 -2.45 -21.92 16.55
C ASP A 317 -2.42 -22.19 15.04
N SER A 318 -2.86 -21.22 14.22
CA SER A 318 -2.81 -21.35 12.75
C SER A 318 -1.37 -21.43 12.22
N LEU A 319 -0.39 -20.91 12.97
CA LEU A 319 1.03 -21.00 12.60
C LEU A 319 1.57 -22.42 12.69
N ARG A 320 1.08 -23.24 13.65
CA ARG A 320 1.48 -24.66 13.75
C ARG A 320 0.93 -25.46 12.58
N ALA A 321 -0.32 -25.20 12.19
CA ALA A 321 -0.92 -25.79 10.99
C ALA A 321 -0.16 -25.37 9.72
N ALA A 322 0.22 -24.09 9.62
CA ALA A 322 1.03 -23.58 8.53
C ALA A 322 2.40 -24.27 8.42
N GLU A 323 3.11 -24.51 9.54
CA GLU A 323 4.35 -25.29 9.53
C GLU A 323 4.15 -26.72 9.01
N SER A 324 3.08 -27.38 9.46
CA SER A 324 2.75 -28.73 8.99
C SER A 324 2.49 -28.75 7.47
N ALA A 325 1.70 -27.80 6.96
CA ALA A 325 1.42 -27.66 5.53
C ALA A 325 2.71 -27.37 4.73
N LEU A 326 3.58 -26.49 5.23
CA LEU A 326 4.88 -26.21 4.62
C LEU A 326 5.77 -27.44 4.57
N ASN A 327 5.78 -28.28 5.60
CA ASN A 327 6.53 -29.54 5.60
C ASN A 327 6.00 -30.51 4.53
N SER A 328 4.69 -30.60 4.35
CA SER A 328 4.09 -31.38 3.25
C SER A 328 4.52 -30.84 1.88
N LEU A 329 4.50 -29.52 1.68
CA LEU A 329 4.97 -28.90 0.43
C LEU A 329 6.47 -29.13 0.18
N ARG A 330 7.31 -29.08 1.23
CA ARG A 330 8.74 -29.40 1.14
C ARG A 330 8.97 -30.86 0.75
N THR A 331 8.23 -31.80 1.35
CA THR A 331 8.28 -33.23 1.00
C THR A 331 7.85 -33.46 -0.44
N PHE A 332 6.74 -32.85 -0.87
CA PHE A 332 6.27 -32.92 -2.25
C PHE A 332 7.32 -32.37 -3.23
N ARG A 333 7.89 -31.19 -2.95
CA ARG A 333 8.99 -30.63 -3.75
C ARG A 333 10.16 -31.59 -3.89
N SER A 334 10.60 -32.23 -2.80
CA SER A 334 11.71 -33.20 -2.83
C SER A 334 11.37 -34.44 -3.69
N SER A 335 10.09 -34.81 -3.79
CA SER A 335 9.64 -35.94 -4.61
C SER A 335 9.63 -35.65 -6.12
N LEU A 336 9.60 -34.38 -6.54
CA LEU A 336 9.58 -33.98 -7.96
C LEU A 336 10.90 -34.25 -8.70
N GLY A 337 11.98 -34.61 -7.98
CA GLY A 337 13.30 -34.84 -8.58
C GLY A 337 13.94 -33.58 -9.17
N THR A 338 14.99 -33.75 -9.99
CA THR A 338 15.70 -32.66 -10.68
C THR A 338 15.34 -32.51 -12.15
N THR A 339 14.42 -33.35 -12.67
CA THR A 339 14.07 -33.39 -14.08
C THR A 339 13.28 -32.14 -14.47
N THR A 340 13.90 -31.27 -15.27
CA THR A 340 13.25 -30.10 -15.85
C THR A 340 12.39 -30.53 -17.05
N GLY A 341 11.19 -29.95 -17.18
CA GLY A 341 10.40 -30.04 -18.43
C GLY A 341 9.33 -31.14 -18.52
N GLN A 342 8.96 -31.82 -17.43
CA GLN A 342 7.75 -32.66 -17.44
C GLN A 342 6.66 -32.16 -16.48
N ASN A 343 5.45 -32.07 -17.06
CA ASN A 343 4.14 -31.97 -16.42
C ASN A 343 3.87 -30.75 -15.50
N ALA A 344 4.04 -29.53 -16.02
CA ALA A 344 3.55 -28.32 -15.34
C ALA A 344 2.02 -28.33 -15.12
N GLU A 345 1.28 -29.22 -15.80
CA GLU A 345 -0.17 -29.36 -15.64
C GLU A 345 -0.57 -29.78 -14.23
N ILE A 346 0.32 -30.41 -13.45
CA ILE A 346 0.06 -30.72 -12.03
C ILE A 346 -0.22 -29.47 -11.20
N PHE A 347 0.24 -28.29 -11.67
CA PHE A 347 -0.01 -26.99 -11.04
C PHE A 347 -1.14 -26.20 -11.72
N ALA A 348 -1.82 -26.76 -12.73
CA ALA A 348 -2.85 -26.04 -13.49
C ALA A 348 -4.00 -25.54 -12.60
N SER A 349 -4.43 -26.33 -11.62
CA SER A 349 -5.45 -25.93 -10.64
C SER A 349 -4.96 -24.80 -9.73
N VAL A 350 -3.68 -24.84 -9.32
CA VAL A 350 -3.05 -23.78 -8.52
C VAL A 350 -3.08 -22.45 -9.29
N PHE A 351 -2.65 -22.47 -10.55
CA PHE A 351 -2.69 -21.27 -11.39
C PHE A 351 -4.12 -20.82 -11.74
N ALA A 352 -5.07 -21.75 -11.90
CA ALA A 352 -6.47 -21.38 -12.10
C ALA A 352 -7.02 -20.61 -10.89
N SER A 353 -6.78 -21.10 -9.67
CA SER A 353 -7.15 -20.42 -8.43
C SER A 353 -6.44 -19.07 -8.29
N LEU A 354 -5.14 -18.99 -8.55
CA LEU A 354 -4.40 -17.73 -8.45
C LEU A 354 -4.83 -16.68 -9.49
N HIS A 355 -5.20 -17.10 -10.71
CA HIS A 355 -5.71 -16.20 -11.74
C HIS A 355 -7.15 -15.73 -11.50
N ASP A 356 -7.91 -16.43 -10.65
CA ASP A 356 -9.23 -16.02 -10.19
C ASP A 356 -9.11 -15.18 -8.91
N ASP A 357 -8.78 -13.90 -9.08
CA ASP A 357 -8.77 -12.89 -8.02
C ASP A 357 -7.87 -13.20 -6.82
N LEU A 358 -6.73 -13.86 -7.10
CA LEU A 358 -5.82 -14.35 -6.06
C LEU A 358 -6.55 -15.22 -5.04
N ASN A 359 -7.31 -16.22 -5.48
CA ASN A 359 -7.87 -17.23 -4.59
C ASN A 359 -6.75 -18.11 -4.01
N THR A 360 -5.95 -17.51 -3.10
CA THR A 360 -4.83 -18.14 -2.41
C THR A 360 -5.27 -19.31 -1.54
N PRO A 361 -6.46 -19.33 -0.88
CA PRO A 361 -6.94 -20.54 -0.23
C PRO A 361 -7.09 -21.69 -1.21
N GLY A 362 -7.78 -21.48 -2.34
CA GLY A 362 -7.96 -22.51 -3.36
C GLY A 362 -6.67 -22.94 -4.06
N ALA A 363 -5.62 -22.12 -4.00
CA ALA A 363 -4.30 -22.45 -4.50
C ALA A 363 -3.44 -23.23 -3.50
N LEU A 364 -3.65 -23.01 -2.19
CA LEU A 364 -2.92 -23.69 -1.11
C LEU A 364 -3.57 -25.04 -0.73
N GLY A 365 -4.88 -25.20 -0.99
CA GLY A 365 -5.65 -26.40 -0.67
C GLY A 365 -6.61 -26.16 0.47
#